data_AF-A0A645AUY8-F1
#
_entry.id   AF-A0A645AUY8-F1
#
_cell.length_a   1.000
_cell.length_b   1.000
_cell.length_c   1.000
_cell.angle_alpha   90.00
_cell.angle_beta   90.00
_cell.angle_gamma   90.00
#
_symmetry.space_group_name_H-M   'P 1'
#
loop_
_entity.id
_entity.type
_entity.pdbx_description
1 polymer ?
#
loop_
_entity_poly.entity_id
_entity_poly.type
_entity_poly.pdbx_seq_one_letter_code
_entity_poly.pdbx_strand_id
1 'polypeptide(L)'
;MPGTQNGFAVYYTIAPNGNQEYPMNTDSPNWKNTTDFPLTDARRQITRKSTVSGIEYTFLHKYPLNPNTDYAPIMRYAEVLLNVAEAEAKVNGVNQRAVSLLNAVHSRSESTKTYSVSDFANADAFIDQLLKERNMEFIGEGIRAMDITRKLKPFPAKGNTVASASAVQINDPAYVWPIPQTEMSSNSLIVQNQ
;
A
#
# COMPACT_ATOMS: atom_id res chain seq x y z
N MET A 1 -6.44 -21.35 7.80
CA MET A 1 -7.46 -20.84 8.76
C MET A 1 -7.27 -19.34 8.87
N PRO A 2 -8.09 -18.51 8.22
CA PRO A 2 -8.07 -17.06 8.45
C PRO A 2 -8.41 -16.80 9.93
N GLY A 3 -7.64 -15.97 10.62
CA GLY A 3 -7.91 -15.58 12.02
C GLY A 3 -7.15 -16.33 13.11
N THR A 4 -6.21 -17.23 12.79
CA THR A 4 -5.19 -17.69 13.74
C THR A 4 -3.98 -16.76 13.69
N GLN A 5 -3.22 -16.58 14.78
CA GLN A 5 -2.01 -15.75 14.83
C GLN A 5 -0.90 -16.37 13.96
N ASN A 6 -0.98 -16.23 12.63
CA ASN A 6 0.03 -16.69 11.69
C ASN A 6 0.98 -15.54 11.33
N GLY A 7 2.22 -15.86 10.98
CA GLY A 7 3.20 -14.85 10.55
C GLY A 7 2.97 -14.35 9.13
N PHE A 8 3.58 -13.22 8.78
CA PHE A 8 3.40 -12.58 7.47
C PHE A 8 3.81 -13.45 6.29
N ALA A 9 4.81 -14.32 6.45
CA ALA A 9 5.22 -15.22 5.39
C ALA A 9 4.05 -16.14 5.00
N VAL A 10 3.35 -16.73 5.97
CA VAL A 10 2.20 -17.61 5.73
C VAL A 10 1.14 -16.96 4.83
N TYR A 11 0.82 -15.70 5.10
CA TYR A 11 -0.20 -14.95 4.37
C TYR A 11 0.24 -14.53 2.98
N TYR A 12 1.45 -13.97 2.87
CA TYR A 12 1.84 -13.20 1.69
C TYR A 12 2.86 -13.91 0.81
N THR A 13 3.62 -14.87 1.33
CA THR A 13 4.72 -15.52 0.60
C THR A 13 4.33 -16.88 -0.01
N ILE A 14 5.16 -17.33 -0.93
CA ILE A 14 4.98 -18.61 -1.65
C ILE A 14 5.63 -19.78 -0.91
N ALA A 15 5.24 -21.01 -1.26
CA ALA A 15 5.90 -22.20 -0.75
C ALA A 15 7.41 -22.20 -1.10
N PRO A 16 8.29 -22.75 -0.26
CA PRO A 16 7.99 -23.51 0.97
C PRO A 16 7.80 -22.64 2.23
N ASN A 17 7.97 -21.32 2.15
CA ASN A 17 7.99 -20.45 3.32
C ASN A 17 6.60 -19.88 3.69
N GLY A 18 5.62 -19.99 2.80
CA GLY A 18 4.25 -19.50 3.02
C GLY A 18 3.19 -20.32 2.30
N ASN A 19 1.93 -19.95 2.53
CA ASN A 19 0.75 -20.69 2.07
C ASN A 19 0.03 -20.06 0.88
N GLN A 20 0.56 -18.96 0.31
CA GLN A 20 -0.02 -18.35 -0.89
C GLN A 20 -1.47 -17.88 -0.71
N GLU A 21 -1.84 -17.38 0.48
CA GLU A 21 -3.24 -17.05 0.81
C GLU A 21 -3.70 -15.74 0.18
N TYR A 22 -2.86 -14.69 0.17
CA TYR A 22 -3.23 -13.36 -0.29
C TYR A 22 -2.37 -12.91 -1.48
N PRO A 23 -2.81 -13.17 -2.72
CA PRO A 23 -2.15 -12.63 -3.91
C PRO A 23 -2.35 -11.13 -4.02
N MET A 24 -1.39 -10.47 -4.63
CA MET A 24 -1.44 -9.06 -4.98
C MET A 24 -2.41 -8.83 -6.15
N ASN A 25 -3.17 -7.74 -6.08
CA ASN A 25 -3.92 -7.24 -7.23
C ASN A 25 -2.95 -6.54 -8.20
N THR A 26 -2.46 -7.27 -9.21
CA THR A 26 -1.56 -6.75 -10.25
C THR A 26 -2.25 -5.87 -11.27
N ASP A 27 -3.58 -5.89 -11.34
CA ASP A 27 -4.38 -5.00 -12.20
C ASP A 27 -4.52 -3.59 -11.60
N SER A 28 -4.15 -3.41 -10.33
CA SER A 28 -4.03 -2.10 -9.70
C SER A 28 -3.06 -1.22 -10.50
N PRO A 29 -3.43 0.05 -10.84
CA PRO A 29 -2.55 0.99 -11.53
C PRO A 29 -1.16 1.12 -10.88
N ASN A 30 -1.12 1.03 -9.54
CA ASN A 30 0.11 1.13 -8.74
C ASN A 30 1.12 -0.02 -8.97
N TRP A 31 0.74 -1.12 -9.65
CA TRP A 31 1.65 -2.25 -9.90
C TRP A 31 1.85 -2.55 -11.39
N LYS A 32 1.13 -1.83 -12.27
CA LYS A 32 1.31 -1.88 -13.72
C LYS A 32 2.67 -1.33 -14.12
N ASN A 33 3.21 -1.77 -15.25
CA ASN A 33 4.38 -1.16 -15.86
C ASN A 33 4.00 0.26 -16.31
N THR A 34 4.57 1.26 -15.66
CA THR A 34 4.33 2.68 -15.94
C THR A 34 5.65 3.43 -15.91
N THR A 35 5.65 4.67 -16.39
CA THR A 35 6.83 5.55 -16.29
C THR A 35 7.24 5.83 -14.85
N ASP A 36 6.30 5.79 -13.90
CA ASP A 36 6.57 6.01 -12.47
C ASP A 36 7.00 4.73 -11.74
N PHE A 37 6.67 3.57 -12.31
CA PHE A 37 7.00 2.26 -11.75
C PHE A 37 7.41 1.31 -12.88
N PRO A 38 8.58 1.50 -13.48
CA PRO A 38 9.03 0.67 -14.60
C PRO A 38 9.35 -0.74 -14.12
N LEU A 39 9.48 -1.69 -15.07
CA LEU A 39 9.90 -3.06 -14.75
C LEU A 39 11.28 -3.15 -14.09
N THR A 40 12.11 -2.12 -14.28
CA THR A 40 13.45 -1.99 -13.70
C THR A 40 13.45 -1.51 -12.25
N ASP A 41 12.32 -1.03 -11.70
CA ASP A 41 12.26 -0.57 -10.31
C ASP A 41 12.60 -1.72 -9.34
N ALA A 42 13.61 -1.52 -8.51
CA ALA A 42 14.12 -2.53 -7.60
C ALA A 42 13.06 -3.06 -6.62
N ARG A 43 12.01 -2.29 -6.30
CA ARG A 43 10.92 -2.74 -5.43
C ARG A 43 10.11 -3.87 -6.04
N ARG A 44 10.13 -4.06 -7.36
CA ARG A 44 9.48 -5.23 -7.99
C ARG A 44 10.11 -6.56 -7.57
N GLN A 45 11.37 -6.54 -7.10
CA GLN A 45 12.07 -7.73 -6.59
C GLN A 45 11.45 -8.31 -5.31
N ILE A 46 10.61 -7.55 -4.60
CA ILE A 46 9.91 -8.00 -3.38
C ILE A 46 8.66 -8.82 -3.69
N THR A 47 8.53 -9.35 -4.92
CA THR A 47 7.39 -10.18 -5.32
C THR A 47 7.84 -11.51 -5.89
N ARG A 48 6.97 -12.52 -5.78
CA ARG A 48 7.18 -13.85 -6.39
C ARG A 48 5.92 -14.27 -7.11
N LYS A 49 6.09 -15.02 -8.19
CA LYS A 49 4.99 -15.58 -8.96
C LYS A 49 4.79 -17.03 -8.56
N SER A 50 3.55 -17.47 -8.52
CA SER A 50 3.19 -18.88 -8.36
C SER A 50 1.93 -19.19 -9.15
N THR A 51 1.87 -20.38 -9.74
CA THR A 51 0.73 -20.83 -10.53
C THR A 51 -0.13 -21.76 -9.68
N VAL A 52 -1.38 -21.36 -9.45
CA VAL A 52 -2.36 -22.15 -8.70
C VAL A 52 -3.51 -22.49 -9.64
N SER A 53 -3.74 -23.78 -9.86
CA SER A 53 -4.80 -24.28 -10.76
C SER A 53 -4.75 -23.66 -12.17
N GLY A 54 -3.54 -23.45 -12.70
CA GLY A 54 -3.31 -22.90 -14.05
C GLY A 54 -3.38 -21.37 -14.16
N ILE A 55 -3.63 -20.65 -13.06
CA ILE A 55 -3.63 -19.18 -13.03
C ILE A 55 -2.36 -18.69 -12.34
N GLU A 56 -1.62 -17.79 -12.99
CA GLU A 56 -0.44 -17.15 -12.40
C GLU A 56 -0.87 -16.01 -11.47
N TYR A 57 -0.41 -16.07 -10.23
CA TYR A 57 -0.60 -15.04 -9.23
C TYR A 57 0.74 -14.43 -8.85
N THR A 58 0.72 -13.16 -8.46
CA THR A 58 1.87 -12.48 -7.85
C THR A 58 1.64 -12.34 -6.35
N PHE A 59 2.64 -12.67 -5.56
CA PHE A 59 2.62 -12.70 -4.11
C PHE A 59 3.71 -11.77 -3.56
N LEU A 60 3.44 -11.17 -2.40
CA LEU A 60 4.39 -10.27 -1.75
C LEU A 60 5.43 -11.10 -0.98
N HIS A 61 6.69 -10.93 -1.34
CA HIS A 61 7.84 -11.64 -0.78
C HIS A 61 8.73 -10.72 0.09
N LYS A 62 8.09 -9.80 0.81
CA LYS A 62 8.76 -8.80 1.66
C LYS A 62 9.13 -9.34 3.05
N TYR A 63 8.37 -10.32 3.53
CA TYR A 63 8.58 -11.00 4.81
C TYR A 63 8.74 -12.52 4.56
N PRO A 64 9.85 -12.97 3.96
CA PRO A 64 9.96 -14.34 3.44
C PRO A 64 10.50 -15.37 4.44
N LEU A 65 10.94 -14.98 5.64
CA LEU A 65 11.61 -15.87 6.58
C LEU A 65 10.66 -16.90 7.19
N ASN A 66 11.13 -18.14 7.28
CA ASN A 66 10.48 -19.25 7.95
C ASN A 66 11.39 -19.65 9.13
N PRO A 67 10.97 -19.58 10.41
CA PRO A 67 9.59 -19.65 10.91
C PRO A 67 8.90 -18.31 11.24
N ASN A 68 8.92 -17.32 10.34
CA ASN A 68 8.34 -15.97 10.51
C ASN A 68 9.11 -15.05 11.47
N THR A 69 10.43 -14.98 11.33
CA THR A 69 11.32 -14.14 12.14
C THR A 69 11.54 -12.74 11.57
N ASP A 70 10.86 -12.37 10.48
CA ASP A 70 10.94 -11.02 9.93
C ASP A 70 10.29 -10.00 10.88
N TYR A 71 10.99 -8.90 11.12
CA TYR A 71 10.43 -7.78 11.87
C TYR A 71 9.48 -6.96 11.00
N ALA A 72 8.33 -6.61 11.55
CA ALA A 72 7.43 -5.64 10.97
C ALA A 72 8.00 -4.23 11.16
N PRO A 73 8.32 -3.46 10.10
CA PRO A 73 8.69 -2.08 10.28
C PRO A 73 7.47 -1.27 10.75
N ILE A 74 7.54 -0.73 11.96
CA ILE A 74 6.50 0.17 12.49
C ILE A 74 6.76 1.62 12.05
N MET A 75 8.03 1.98 11.90
CA MET A 75 8.47 3.28 11.39
C MET A 75 9.81 3.11 10.67
N ARG A 76 10.01 3.84 9.59
CA ARG A 76 11.29 3.88 8.87
C ARG A 76 11.55 5.22 8.23
N TYR A 77 12.83 5.48 7.93
CA TYR A 77 13.26 6.80 7.49
C TYR A 77 12.57 7.28 6.20
N ALA A 78 12.29 6.40 5.24
CA ALA A 78 11.55 6.79 4.03
C ALA A 78 10.14 7.33 4.34
N GLU A 79 9.47 6.82 5.37
CA GLU A 79 8.17 7.33 5.82
C GLU A 79 8.30 8.75 6.36
N VAL A 80 9.33 9.00 7.18
CA VAL A 80 9.63 10.35 7.70
C VAL A 80 9.88 11.32 6.54
N LEU A 81 10.70 10.94 5.56
CA LEU A 81 11.00 11.77 4.39
C LEU A 81 9.73 12.12 3.59
N LEU A 82 8.89 11.13 3.31
CA LEU A 82 7.65 11.34 2.55
C LEU A 82 6.58 12.10 3.35
N ASN A 83 6.53 11.92 4.68
CA ASN A 83 5.65 12.70 5.56
C ASN A 83 6.07 14.18 5.56
N VAL A 84 7.37 14.47 5.68
CA VAL A 84 7.90 15.84 5.61
C VAL A 84 7.68 16.44 4.21
N ALA A 85 7.89 15.68 3.14
CA ALA A 85 7.63 16.14 1.78
C ALA A 85 6.16 16.53 1.56
N GLU A 86 5.21 15.72 2.06
CA GLU A 86 3.79 16.05 1.99
C GLU A 86 3.47 17.31 2.82
N ALA A 87 4.01 17.43 4.03
CA ALA A 87 3.80 18.58 4.89
C ALA A 87 4.35 19.88 4.26
N GLU A 88 5.56 19.83 3.71
CA GLU A 88 6.17 20.95 2.99
C GLU A 88 5.31 21.43 1.83
N ALA A 89 4.84 20.51 0.99
CA ALA A 89 3.99 20.85 -0.15
C ALA A 89 2.65 21.46 0.27
N LYS A 90 2.07 21.01 1.40
CA LYS A 90 0.81 21.56 1.92
C LYS A 90 0.95 22.96 2.50
N VAL A 91 2.05 23.25 3.19
CA VAL A 91 2.24 24.55 3.87
C VAL A 91 2.78 25.59 2.90
N ASN A 92 3.76 25.21 2.07
CA ASN A 92 4.55 26.14 1.28
C ASN A 92 4.30 26.02 -0.24
N GLY A 93 3.39 25.15 -0.67
CA GLY A 93 3.27 24.75 -2.08
C GLY A 93 4.44 23.87 -2.53
N VAL A 94 4.41 23.46 -3.81
CA VAL A 94 5.49 22.61 -4.37
C VAL A 94 6.78 23.40 -4.40
N ASN A 95 7.79 22.90 -3.69
CA ASN A 95 9.08 23.55 -3.56
C ASN A 95 10.22 22.54 -3.70
N GLN A 96 11.45 23.06 -3.83
CA GLN A 96 12.63 22.23 -4.04
C GLN A 96 12.85 21.23 -2.91
N ARG A 97 12.54 21.61 -1.65
CA ARG A 97 12.70 20.71 -0.50
C ARG A 97 11.77 19.50 -0.59
N ALA A 98 10.49 19.72 -0.89
CA ALA A 98 9.50 18.65 -1.04
C ALA A 98 9.90 17.67 -2.16
N VAL A 99 10.31 18.21 -3.32
CA VAL A 99 10.75 17.39 -4.46
C VAL A 99 12.05 16.64 -4.17
N SER A 100 13.03 17.26 -3.51
CA SER A 100 14.27 16.58 -3.12
C SER A 100 14.02 15.42 -2.15
N LEU A 101 13.07 15.57 -1.22
CA LEU A 101 12.68 14.50 -0.28
C LEU A 101 11.98 13.34 -0.99
N LEU A 102 11.11 13.62 -1.96
CA LEU A 102 10.51 12.60 -2.83
C LEU A 102 11.60 11.83 -3.62
N ASN A 103 12.50 12.57 -4.26
CA ASN A 103 13.60 12.00 -5.04
C ASN A 103 14.53 11.14 -4.19
N ALA A 104 14.81 11.53 -2.94
CA ALA A 104 15.67 10.75 -2.03
C ALA A 104 15.12 9.33 -1.77
N VAL A 105 13.80 9.14 -1.83
CA VAL A 105 13.17 7.82 -1.72
C VAL A 105 13.10 7.14 -3.08
N HIS A 106 12.65 7.85 -4.11
CA HIS A 106 12.46 7.31 -5.45
C HIS A 106 13.76 6.79 -6.07
N SER A 107 14.83 7.60 -6.03
CA SER A 107 16.10 7.31 -6.73
C SER A 107 16.86 6.10 -6.18
N ARG A 108 16.52 5.64 -4.97
CA ARG A 108 17.07 4.41 -4.38
C ARG A 108 16.55 3.16 -5.10
N SER A 109 15.34 3.24 -5.66
CA SER A 109 14.66 2.11 -6.28
C SER A 109 14.53 2.27 -7.79
N GLU A 110 14.41 3.49 -8.29
CA GLU A 110 14.54 3.83 -9.71
C GLU A 110 15.31 5.15 -9.89
N SER A 111 16.57 5.05 -10.33
CA SER A 111 17.49 6.17 -10.55
C SER A 111 17.39 6.82 -11.94
N THR A 112 16.69 6.23 -12.90
CA THR A 112 16.59 6.80 -14.26
C THR A 112 15.63 8.00 -14.34
N LYS A 113 14.71 8.12 -13.38
CA LYS A 113 13.76 9.23 -13.28
C LYS A 113 14.10 10.12 -12.09
N THR A 114 14.11 11.43 -12.30
CA THR A 114 14.25 12.43 -11.24
C THR A 114 13.17 13.47 -11.41
N TYR A 115 12.39 13.72 -10.36
CA TYR A 115 11.34 14.73 -10.38
C TYR A 115 11.93 16.13 -10.19
N SER A 116 11.31 17.11 -10.84
CA SER A 116 11.60 18.54 -10.71
C SER A 116 10.37 19.30 -10.19
N VAL A 117 10.56 20.50 -9.66
CA VAL A 117 9.43 21.36 -9.24
C VAL A 117 8.48 21.65 -10.41
N SER A 118 9.02 21.84 -11.61
CA SER A 118 8.24 22.10 -12.84
C SER A 118 7.40 20.91 -13.32
N ASP A 119 7.61 19.70 -12.80
CA ASP A 119 6.79 18.54 -13.16
C ASP A 119 5.38 18.61 -12.54
N PHE A 120 5.17 19.51 -11.58
CA PHE A 120 3.95 19.60 -10.81
C PHE A 120 3.27 20.95 -10.99
N ALA A 121 2.05 20.94 -11.53
CA ALA A 121 1.27 22.15 -11.73
C ALA A 121 0.87 22.85 -10.42
N ASN A 122 0.67 22.08 -9.34
CA ASN A 122 0.26 22.57 -8.03
C ASN A 122 0.57 21.54 -6.93
N ALA A 123 0.29 21.91 -5.68
CA ALA A 123 0.52 21.06 -4.51
C ALA A 123 -0.26 19.74 -4.58
N ASP A 124 -1.50 19.74 -5.09
CA ASP A 124 -2.31 18.52 -5.20
C ASP A 124 -1.71 17.53 -6.21
N ALA A 125 -1.20 18.01 -7.35
CA ALA A 125 -0.50 17.18 -8.33
C ALA A 125 0.76 16.53 -7.73
N PHE A 126 1.52 17.28 -6.93
CA PHE A 126 2.65 16.72 -6.19
C PHE A 126 2.21 15.69 -5.15
N ILE A 127 1.16 15.99 -4.36
CA ILE A 127 0.65 15.08 -3.34
C ILE A 127 0.14 13.78 -3.96
N ASP A 128 -0.57 13.84 -5.08
CA ASP A 128 -1.04 12.64 -5.78
C ASP A 128 0.14 11.78 -6.27
N GLN A 129 1.22 12.40 -6.77
CA GLN A 129 2.44 11.67 -7.12
C GLN A 129 3.13 11.06 -5.89
N LEU A 130 3.23 11.83 -4.81
CA LEU A 130 3.79 11.36 -3.55
C LEU A 130 2.99 10.19 -2.98
N LEU A 131 1.66 10.19 -3.08
CA LEU A 131 0.82 9.06 -2.67
C LEU A 131 1.07 7.82 -3.54
N LYS A 132 1.36 7.96 -4.83
CA LYS A 132 1.80 6.81 -5.66
C LYS A 132 3.13 6.26 -5.15
N GLU A 133 4.11 7.13 -4.86
CA GLU A 133 5.40 6.72 -4.30
C GLU A 133 5.21 5.96 -2.98
N ARG A 134 4.39 6.49 -2.07
CA ARG A 134 4.04 5.82 -0.80
C ARG A 134 3.42 4.44 -1.03
N ASN A 135 2.53 4.30 -2.01
CA ASN A 135 1.90 3.02 -2.32
C ASN A 135 2.90 1.95 -2.80
N MET A 136 3.91 2.36 -3.56
CA MET A 136 4.97 1.46 -4.04
C MET A 136 5.96 1.13 -2.92
N GLU A 137 6.35 2.14 -2.16
CA GLU A 137 7.35 2.06 -1.10
C GLU A 137 6.85 1.22 0.09
N PHE A 138 5.63 1.46 0.55
CA PHE A 138 5.06 0.89 1.78
C PHE A 138 4.15 -0.32 1.56
N ILE A 139 4.25 -0.97 0.40
CA ILE A 139 3.44 -2.17 0.15
C ILE A 139 3.72 -3.24 1.22
N GLY A 140 2.64 -3.79 1.79
CA GLY A 140 2.70 -4.77 2.88
C GLY A 140 2.86 -4.19 4.30
N GLU A 141 2.96 -2.86 4.47
CA GLU A 141 3.25 -2.23 5.77
C GLU A 141 2.01 -1.59 6.44
N GLY A 142 0.81 -1.80 5.92
CA GLY A 142 -0.43 -1.28 6.52
C GLY A 142 -0.72 0.21 6.32
N ILE A 143 0.10 0.93 5.54
CA ILE A 143 0.00 2.40 5.41
C ILE A 143 -1.12 2.87 4.45
N ARG A 144 -1.37 2.16 3.35
CA ARG A 144 -2.27 2.62 2.28
C ARG A 144 -3.70 2.91 2.75
N ALA A 145 -4.24 2.10 3.66
CA ALA A 145 -5.60 2.32 4.15
C ALA A 145 -5.71 3.63 4.94
N MET A 146 -4.71 3.94 5.76
CA MET A 146 -4.62 5.20 6.50
C MET A 146 -4.49 6.40 5.56
N ASP A 147 -3.71 6.27 4.49
CA ASP A 147 -3.60 7.33 3.47
C ASP A 147 -4.92 7.59 2.73
N ILE A 148 -5.69 6.54 2.44
CA ILE A 148 -7.01 6.66 1.81
C ILE A 148 -7.99 7.37 2.73
N THR A 149 -8.10 6.93 4.00
CA THR A 149 -9.08 7.46 4.95
C THR A 149 -8.77 8.89 5.35
N ARG A 150 -7.51 9.23 5.66
CA ARG A 150 -7.12 10.61 6.04
C ARG A 150 -7.31 11.62 4.91
N LYS A 151 -7.26 11.16 3.65
CA LYS A 151 -7.48 11.99 2.46
C LYS A 151 -8.92 11.94 1.97
N LEU A 152 -9.81 11.21 2.66
CA LEU A 152 -11.20 10.99 2.27
C LEU A 152 -11.29 10.57 0.79
N LYS A 153 -10.47 9.60 0.37
CA LYS A 153 -10.55 9.01 -0.97
C LYS A 153 -11.39 7.72 -0.89
N PRO A 154 -12.11 7.32 -1.96
CA PRO A 154 -12.77 6.02 -1.99
C PRO A 154 -11.73 4.89 -1.99
N PHE A 155 -12.06 3.75 -1.39
CA PHE A 155 -11.25 2.56 -1.60
C PHE A 155 -11.50 2.04 -3.03
N PRO A 156 -10.44 1.80 -3.81
CA PRO A 156 -10.62 1.34 -5.18
C PRO A 156 -11.20 -0.08 -5.19
N ALA A 157 -11.97 -0.38 -6.25
CA ALA A 157 -12.38 -1.74 -6.53
C ALA A 157 -11.15 -2.65 -6.64
N LYS A 158 -11.28 -3.88 -6.15
CA LYS A 158 -10.23 -4.89 -6.19
C LYS A 158 -10.79 -6.08 -6.93
N GLY A 159 -10.02 -6.69 -7.81
CA GLY A 159 -10.45 -7.95 -8.39
C GLY A 159 -9.51 -8.45 -9.44
N ASN A 160 -9.69 -9.73 -9.75
CA ASN A 160 -9.09 -10.44 -10.87
C ASN A 160 -10.16 -11.38 -11.44
N THR A 161 -9.75 -12.34 -12.26
CA THR A 161 -10.64 -13.35 -12.87
C THR A 161 -11.30 -14.30 -11.86
N VAL A 162 -10.87 -14.32 -10.60
CA VAL A 162 -11.31 -15.31 -9.59
C VAL A 162 -12.12 -14.70 -8.46
N ALA A 163 -11.81 -13.48 -8.04
CA ALA A 163 -12.57 -12.77 -7.01
C ALA A 163 -12.59 -11.27 -7.32
N SER A 164 -13.69 -10.60 -6.97
CA SER A 164 -13.80 -9.15 -7.05
C SER A 164 -14.54 -8.58 -5.85
N ALA A 165 -14.21 -7.34 -5.53
CA ALA A 165 -14.82 -6.50 -4.52
C ALA A 165 -15.01 -5.11 -5.14
N SER A 166 -16.22 -4.58 -5.01
CA SER A 166 -16.57 -3.25 -5.48
C SER A 166 -15.75 -2.16 -4.78
N ALA A 167 -15.67 -0.99 -5.40
CA ALA A 167 -15.13 0.19 -4.74
C ALA A 167 -16.01 0.57 -3.54
N VAL A 168 -15.40 0.97 -2.43
CA VAL A 168 -16.12 1.46 -1.24
C VAL A 168 -16.04 2.98 -1.25
N GLN A 169 -17.20 3.63 -1.37
CA GLN A 169 -17.28 5.09 -1.40
C GLN A 169 -17.11 5.68 0.00
N ILE A 170 -16.79 6.97 0.06
CA ILE A 170 -16.52 7.67 1.35
C ILE A 170 -17.76 7.67 2.26
N ASN A 171 -18.95 7.64 1.67
CA ASN A 171 -20.25 7.63 2.35
C ASN A 171 -20.85 6.23 2.49
N ASP A 172 -20.09 5.17 2.17
CA ASP A 172 -20.52 3.79 2.35
C ASP A 172 -20.31 3.38 3.81
N PRO A 173 -21.28 2.73 4.49
CA PRO A 173 -21.10 2.23 5.85
C PRO A 173 -19.89 1.29 6.02
N ALA A 174 -19.45 0.62 4.95
CA ALA A 174 -18.26 -0.22 4.95
C ALA A 174 -16.93 0.56 4.89
N TYR A 175 -16.96 1.90 4.78
CA TYR A 175 -15.76 2.74 4.74
C TYR A 175 -14.98 2.70 6.05
N VAL A 176 -15.68 2.53 7.17
CA VAL A 176 -15.12 2.32 8.51
C VAL A 176 -15.50 0.92 8.98
N TRP A 177 -14.55 0.19 9.54
CA TRP A 177 -14.82 -1.15 10.08
C TRP A 177 -15.92 -1.10 11.15
N PRO A 178 -16.89 -2.02 11.12
CA PRO A 178 -17.94 -2.08 12.12
C PRO A 178 -17.36 -2.44 13.49
N ILE A 179 -17.99 -1.93 14.54
CA ILE A 179 -17.71 -2.38 15.91
C ILE A 179 -18.05 -3.88 16.01
N PRO A 180 -17.17 -4.72 16.60
CA PRO A 180 -17.40 -6.14 16.67
C PRO A 180 -18.72 -6.49 17.36
N GLN A 181 -19.45 -7.46 16.80
CA GLN A 181 -20.76 -7.87 17.30
C GLN A 181 -20.72 -8.32 18.77
N THR A 182 -19.63 -8.97 19.19
CA THR A 182 -19.43 -9.43 20.56
C THR A 182 -19.36 -8.30 21.57
N GLU A 183 -18.80 -7.14 21.17
CA GLU A 183 -18.78 -5.94 22.01
C GLU A 183 -20.19 -5.37 22.15
N MET A 184 -20.94 -5.26 21.04
CA MET A 184 -22.32 -4.74 21.04
C MET A 184 -23.28 -5.64 21.82
N SER A 185 -23.13 -6.96 21.74
CA SER A 185 -23.97 -7.89 22.52
C SER A 185 -23.70 -7.81 24.03
N SER A 186 -22.47 -7.42 24.42
CA SER A 186 -22.07 -7.37 25.83
C SER A 186 -22.37 -6.01 26.46
N ASN A 187 -22.33 -4.93 25.68
CA ASN A 187 -22.61 -3.57 26.15
C ASN A 187 -23.69 -2.91 25.28
N SER A 188 -24.93 -2.92 25.79
CA SER A 188 -26.09 -2.30 25.13
C SER A 188 -26.01 -0.78 24.93
N LEU A 189 -25.03 -0.09 25.53
CA LEU A 189 -24.79 1.34 25.32
C LEU A 189 -23.95 1.63 24.07
N ILE A 190 -23.33 0.61 23.47
CA ILE A 190 -22.55 0.76 22.24
C ILE A 190 -23.52 0.97 21.07
N VAL A 191 -23.30 2.05 20.34
CA VAL A 191 -24.01 2.36 19.09
C VAL A 191 -23.09 2.04 17.92
N GLN A 192 -23.59 1.29 16.93
CA GLN A 192 -22.82 0.95 15.73
C GLN A 192 -22.45 2.21 14.94
N ASN A 193 -21.33 2.17 14.23
CA ASN A 193 -20.99 3.20 13.25
C ASN A 193 -22.07 3.29 12.15
N GLN A 194 -22.29 4.50 11.66
CA GLN A 194 -23.16 4.77 10.50
C GLN A 194 -22.36 4.67 9.20
#